data_AF-A0A8T3RML8-F1
#
_entry.id   AF-A0A8T3RML8-F1
#
_cell.length_a   1.000
_cell.length_b   1.000
_cell.length_c   1.000
_cell.angle_alpha   90.00
_cell.angle_beta   90.00
_cell.angle_gamma   90.00
#
_symmetry.space_group_name_H-M   'P 1'
#
loop_
_entity.id
_entity.type
_entity.pdbx_description
1 polymer ?
#
loop_
_entity_poly.entity_id
_entity_poly.type
_entity_poly.pdbx_seq_one_letter_code
_entity_poly.pdbx_strand_id
1 'polypeptide(L)'
;MKTSVWILLLISGCASTPPNSDLQPATAADGTQTFRFVVEDKPYSGVPAGGQRDFHMHLLGNHLGEQQWCLDGYTISSEGKQGRLIVYEGRCN
;
A
#
# COMPACT_ATOMS: atom_id res chain seq x y z
N MET A 1 -41.07 12.06 21.42
CA MET A 1 -40.82 10.84 20.62
C MET A 1 -39.34 10.81 20.32
N LYS A 2 -38.58 9.93 20.98
CA LYS A 2 -37.11 9.83 20.86
C LYS A 2 -36.79 8.69 19.91
N THR A 3 -36.25 9.00 18.73
CA THR A 3 -35.72 8.03 17.77
C THR A 3 -34.28 7.69 18.15
N SER A 4 -34.08 6.47 18.67
CA SER A 4 -32.74 5.91 18.88
C SER A 4 -32.23 5.33 17.56
N VAL A 5 -31.22 5.96 16.99
CA VAL A 5 -30.47 5.44 15.84
C VAL A 5 -29.36 4.56 16.38
N TRP A 6 -29.41 3.26 16.05
CA TRP A 6 -28.34 2.31 16.35
C TRP A 6 -27.29 2.42 15.26
N ILE A 7 -26.16 3.04 15.59
CA ILE A 7 -24.99 3.07 14.71
C ILE A 7 -24.35 1.68 14.77
N LEU A 8 -24.49 0.93 13.67
CA LEU A 8 -23.74 -0.29 13.40
C LEU A 8 -22.26 0.11 13.26
N LEU A 9 -21.48 -0.12 14.32
CA LEU A 9 -20.02 -0.14 14.24
C LEU A 9 -19.61 -1.29 13.32
N LEU A 10 -19.24 -0.94 12.09
CA LEU A 10 -18.49 -1.82 11.20
C LEU A 10 -17.16 -2.12 11.88
N ILE A 11 -17.05 -3.34 12.39
CA ILE A 11 -15.80 -3.93 12.84
C ILE A 11 -15.01 -4.16 11.55
N SER A 12 -14.26 -3.13 11.12
CA SER A 12 -13.24 -3.28 10.10
C SER A 12 -12.22 -4.26 10.67
N GLY A 13 -12.30 -5.50 10.19
CA GLY A 13 -11.29 -6.51 10.51
C GLY A 13 -9.94 -5.93 10.14
N CYS A 14 -9.04 -5.85 11.11
CA CYS A 14 -7.64 -5.57 10.84
C CYS A 14 -7.14 -6.68 9.91
N ALA A 15 -7.11 -6.41 8.61
CA ALA A 15 -6.22 -7.14 7.72
C ALA A 15 -4.83 -6.88 8.29
N SER A 16 -4.26 -7.93 8.89
CA SER A 16 -2.92 -7.90 9.46
C SER A 16 -1.95 -7.65 8.32
N THR A 17 -1.65 -6.37 8.11
CA THR A 17 -0.60 -5.87 7.24
C THR A 17 0.66 -6.67 7.57
N PRO A 18 1.34 -7.29 6.59
CA PRO A 18 2.62 -7.92 6.86
C PRO A 18 3.52 -6.91 7.58
N PRO A 19 4.24 -7.30 8.65
CA PRO A 19 4.75 -6.38 9.67
C PRO A 19 5.86 -5.40 9.22
N ASN A 20 6.11 -5.25 7.92
CA ASN A 20 7.27 -4.54 7.38
C ASN A 20 6.95 -3.67 6.16
N SER A 21 5.67 -3.42 5.87
CA SER A 21 5.26 -2.62 4.71
C SER A 21 3.99 -1.82 5.00
N ASP A 22 3.93 -0.58 4.53
CA ASP A 22 2.78 0.32 4.70
C ASP A 22 2.37 0.93 3.36
N LEU A 23 1.07 1.00 3.09
CA LEU A 23 0.49 1.60 1.88
C LEU A 23 -0.41 2.78 2.27
N GLN A 24 -0.09 3.95 1.72
CA GLN A 24 -0.82 5.20 1.92
C GLN A 24 -1.41 5.64 0.58
N PRO A 25 -2.65 5.25 0.25
CA PRO A 25 -3.34 5.76 -0.93
C PRO A 25 -3.78 7.21 -0.72
N ALA A 26 -3.78 8.01 -1.79
CA ALA A 26 -4.23 9.39 -1.77
C ALA A 26 -4.85 9.80 -3.11
N THR A 27 -5.81 10.73 -3.08
CA THR A 27 -6.35 11.36 -4.29
C THR A 27 -5.87 12.80 -4.33
N ALA A 28 -5.15 13.16 -5.39
CA ALA A 28 -4.70 14.53 -5.62
C ALA A 28 -5.89 15.45 -5.98
N ALA A 29 -5.68 16.76 -5.88
CA ALA A 29 -6.72 17.76 -6.13
C ALA A 29 -7.26 17.74 -7.58
N ASP A 30 -6.48 17.21 -8.52
CA ASP A 30 -6.85 17.04 -9.92
C ASP A 30 -7.62 15.72 -10.19
N GLY A 31 -7.91 14.94 -9.15
CA GLY A 31 -8.58 13.64 -9.25
C GLY A 31 -7.64 12.46 -9.50
N THR A 32 -6.33 12.70 -9.68
CA THR A 32 -5.35 11.64 -9.87
C THR A 32 -5.22 10.79 -8.61
N GLN A 33 -5.38 9.48 -8.73
CA GLN A 33 -5.10 8.56 -7.64
C GLN A 33 -3.60 8.28 -7.57
N THR A 34 -3.05 8.44 -6.38
CA THR A 34 -1.63 8.25 -6.07
C THR A 34 -1.48 7.31 -4.89
N PHE A 35 -0.27 6.80 -4.68
CA PHE A 35 0.06 6.01 -3.51
C PHE A 35 1.51 6.26 -3.10
N ARG A 36 1.73 6.05 -1.80
CA ARG A 36 3.06 5.93 -1.21
C ARG A 36 3.14 4.57 -0.52
N PHE A 37 4.11 3.77 -0.92
CA PHE A 37 4.36 2.45 -0.38
C PHE A 37 5.74 2.40 0.26
N VAL A 38 5.79 2.07 1.54
CA VAL A 38 7.01 2.06 2.34
C VAL A 38 7.31 0.63 2.75
N VAL A 39 8.53 0.17 2.53
CA VAL A 39 9.00 -1.16 2.93
C VAL A 39 10.37 -1.08 3.60
N GLU A 40 10.71 -2.06 4.42
CA GLU A 40 12.07 -2.15 4.96
C GLU A 40 13.08 -2.63 3.91
N ASP A 41 14.24 -1.98 3.88
CA ASP A 41 15.44 -2.43 3.16
C ASP A 41 16.13 -3.53 3.97
N LYS A 42 15.57 -4.73 3.93
CA LYS A 42 16.13 -5.92 4.56
C LYS A 42 16.00 -7.14 3.64
N PRO A 43 16.89 -8.13 3.77
CA PRO A 43 16.74 -9.37 3.04
C PRO A 43 15.49 -10.12 3.52
N TYR A 44 14.66 -10.54 2.57
CA TYR A 44 13.52 -11.43 2.83
C TYR A 44 13.96 -12.89 2.70
N SER A 45 13.51 -13.74 3.62
CA SER A 45 13.79 -15.17 3.59
C SER A 45 13.24 -15.79 2.30
N GLY A 46 14.07 -16.56 1.60
CA GLY A 46 13.68 -17.19 0.32
C GLY A 46 13.72 -16.26 -0.90
N VAL A 47 14.04 -14.97 -0.72
CA VAL A 47 14.23 -14.05 -1.84
C VAL A 47 15.72 -13.92 -2.15
N PRO A 48 16.18 -14.27 -3.37
CA PRO A 48 17.59 -14.20 -3.73
C PRO A 48 18.09 -12.74 -3.76
N ALA A 49 19.40 -12.57 -3.59
CA ALA A 49 20.03 -11.27 -3.79
C ALA A 49 19.75 -10.77 -5.22
N GLY A 50 19.21 -9.55 -5.34
CA GLY A 50 18.72 -8.99 -6.61
C GLY A 50 17.21 -9.13 -6.85
N GLY A 51 16.53 -10.07 -6.20
CA GLY A 51 15.07 -10.26 -6.32
C GLY A 51 14.23 -9.39 -5.37
N GLN A 52 14.86 -8.54 -4.56
CA GLN A 52 14.15 -7.78 -3.52
C GLN A 52 13.15 -6.79 -4.12
N ARG A 53 13.53 -6.12 -5.21
CA ARG A 53 12.65 -5.16 -5.87
C ARG A 53 11.39 -5.86 -6.42
N ASP A 54 11.53 -7.00 -7.08
CA ASP A 54 10.39 -7.76 -7.60
C ASP A 54 9.47 -8.22 -6.48
N PHE A 55 10.05 -8.64 -5.35
CA PHE A 55 9.29 -8.99 -4.16
C PHE A 55 8.53 -7.77 -3.58
N HIS A 56 9.15 -6.58 -3.54
CA HIS A 56 8.45 -5.36 -3.14
C HIS A 56 7.30 -5.00 -4.08
N MET A 57 7.47 -5.16 -5.39
CA MET A 57 6.40 -4.90 -6.37
C MET A 57 5.26 -5.92 -6.22
N HIS A 58 5.57 -7.17 -5.90
CA HIS A 58 4.56 -8.18 -5.57
C HIS A 58 3.76 -7.78 -4.32
N LEU A 59 4.44 -7.37 -3.23
CA LEU A 59 3.77 -6.88 -2.03
C LEU A 59 2.88 -5.66 -2.31
N LEU A 60 3.40 -4.68 -3.06
CA LEU A 60 2.65 -3.49 -3.47
C LEU A 60 1.38 -3.87 -4.23
N GLY A 61 1.49 -4.76 -5.22
CA GLY A 61 0.35 -5.23 -6.00
C GLY A 61 -0.72 -5.91 -5.14
N ASN A 62 -0.31 -6.72 -4.16
CA ASN A 62 -1.24 -7.34 -3.21
C ASN A 62 -1.95 -6.28 -2.36
N HIS A 63 -1.21 -5.32 -1.79
CA HIS A 63 -1.80 -4.23 -0.99
C HIS A 63 -2.80 -3.40 -1.77
N LEU A 64 -2.46 -3.02 -3.00
CA LEU A 64 -3.35 -2.27 -3.88
C LEU A 64 -4.62 -3.08 -4.22
N GLY A 65 -4.46 -4.37 -4.55
CA GLY A 65 -5.59 -5.26 -4.82
C GLY A 65 -6.51 -5.48 -3.62
N GLU A 66 -5.95 -5.70 -2.43
CA GLU A 66 -6.70 -5.88 -1.18
C GLU A 66 -7.51 -4.63 -0.82
N GLN A 67 -6.94 -3.43 -1.03
CA GLN A 67 -7.62 -2.16 -0.78
C GLN A 67 -8.55 -1.72 -1.92
N GLN A 68 -8.68 -2.52 -2.99
CA GLN A 68 -9.44 -2.19 -4.20
C GLN A 68 -8.99 -0.85 -4.81
N TRP A 69 -7.68 -0.59 -4.80
CA TRP A 69 -7.04 0.64 -5.28
C TRP A 69 -6.17 0.35 -6.50
N CYS A 70 -6.08 1.30 -7.46
CA CYS A 70 -5.35 1.12 -8.73
C CYS A 70 -5.68 -0.19 -9.49
N LEU A 71 -6.97 -0.55 -9.63
CA LEU A 71 -7.40 -1.80 -10.25
C LEU A 71 -6.99 -1.93 -11.73
N ASP A 72 -6.85 -0.81 -12.44
CA ASP A 72 -6.41 -0.74 -13.83
C ASP A 72 -4.87 -0.67 -13.96
N GLY A 73 -4.17 -0.97 -12.87
CA GLY A 73 -2.72 -0.94 -12.78
C GLY A 73 -2.18 0.40 -12.27
N TYR A 74 -0.86 0.45 -12.15
CA TYR A 74 -0.15 1.59 -11.58
C TYR A 74 1.21 1.80 -12.24
N THR A 75 1.72 3.03 -12.09
CA THR A 75 3.07 3.42 -12.52
C THR A 75 3.84 3.98 -11.34
N ILE A 76 5.02 3.40 -11.07
CA ILE A 76 5.97 3.95 -10.10
C ILE A 76 6.60 5.19 -10.68
N SER A 77 6.44 6.31 -9.98
CA SER A 77 6.96 7.63 -10.37
C SER A 77 8.27 7.96 -9.66
N SER A 78 8.44 7.48 -8.42
CA SER A 78 9.68 7.65 -7.67
C SER A 78 10.01 6.40 -6.85
N GLU A 79 11.31 6.15 -6.70
CA GLU A 79 11.87 5.19 -5.75
C GLU A 79 12.97 5.90 -4.97
N GLY A 80 12.94 5.81 -3.65
CA GLY A 80 13.91 6.45 -2.79
C GLY A 80 14.19 5.66 -1.52
N LYS A 81 15.43 5.75 -1.02
CA LYS A 81 15.83 5.13 0.24
C LYS A 81 15.85 6.17 1.35
N GLN A 82 15.19 5.87 2.47
CA GLN A 82 15.12 6.70 3.68
C GLN A 82 15.61 5.87 4.87
N GLY A 83 16.93 5.90 5.11
CA GLY A 83 17.58 5.09 6.15
C GLY A 83 17.46 3.60 5.85
N ARG A 84 16.67 2.87 6.67
CA ARG A 84 16.37 1.44 6.50
C ARG A 84 15.07 1.18 5.73
N LEU A 85 14.49 2.21 5.14
CA LEU A 85 13.24 2.12 4.40
C LEU A 85 13.48 2.38 2.92
N ILE A 86 12.74 1.69 2.06
CA ILE A 86 12.57 2.02 0.66
C ILE A 86 11.14 2.53 0.49
N VAL A 87 11.02 3.68 -0.16
CA VAL A 87 9.76 4.36 -0.43
C VAL A 87 9.54 4.32 -1.94
N TYR A 88 8.39 3.80 -2.34
CA TYR A 88 7.88 3.80 -3.69
C TYR A 88 6.70 4.76 -3.75
N GLU A 89 6.74 5.74 -4.65
CA GLU A 89 5.59 6.60 -4.91
C GLU A 89 5.14 6.41 -6.34
N GLY A 90 3.83 6.45 -6.56
CA GLY A 90 3.28 6.24 -7.88
C GLY A 90 1.87 6.74 -8.02
N ARG A 91 1.35 6.52 -9.21
CA ARG A 91 0.00 6.90 -9.64
C ARG A 91 -0.72 5.69 -10.21
N CYS A 92 -2.02 5.61 -9.98
CA CYS A 92 -2.87 4.67 -10.72
C CYS A 92 -2.94 5.10 -12.19
N ASN A 93 -3.21 4.13 -13.06
CA ASN A 93 -3.46 4.38 -14.48
C ASN A 93 -4.88 4.90 -14.72
#